data_AF-A0A4W2IM19-F1
#
_entry.id   AF-A0A4W2IM19-F1
#
_cell.length_a   1.000
_cell.length_b   1.000
_cell.length_c   1.000
_cell.angle_alpha   90.00
_cell.angle_beta   90.00
_cell.angle_gamma   90.00
#
_symmetry.space_group_name_H-M   'P 1'
#
loop_
_entity.id
_entity.type
_entity.pdbx_description
1 polymer ?
#
loop_
_entity_poly.entity_id
_entity_poly.type
_entity_poly.pdbx_seq_one_letter_code
_entity_poly.pdbx_strand_id
1 'polypeptide(L)'
;MIISYFPKYVAILVLFVLRVGALDTFLASVFEHALILPNRTETPVLKEEALLLMNKNIDVLEKALKLAQGAHIIVTPEDGIYGWVFTRETIYPYLEDIPDPEANWIPCRDPRGEENSIYIVANIGDKNLCNASDPQCPPDGHYQYNTDVVFNSEGRLMAHYHKVRITCALADLDLFLFVISM
;
A
#
# COMPACT_ATOMS: atom_id res chain seq x y z
N MET A 1 -27.95 -70.98 7.84
CA MET A 1 -27.93 -69.71 8.60
C MET A 1 -26.48 -69.26 8.65
N ILE A 2 -26.09 -68.32 7.79
CA ILE A 2 -24.70 -67.84 7.69
C ILE A 2 -24.52 -66.78 8.77
N ILE A 3 -23.65 -67.05 9.75
CA ILE A 3 -23.30 -66.08 10.80
C ILE A 3 -22.27 -65.13 10.19
N SER A 4 -22.71 -63.91 9.85
CA SER A 4 -21.85 -62.82 9.42
C SER A 4 -21.13 -62.23 10.64
N TYR A 5 -19.81 -62.36 10.67
CA TYR A 5 -18.94 -61.70 11.65
C TYR A 5 -18.59 -60.30 11.13
N PHE A 6 -19.15 -59.26 11.76
CA PHE A 6 -18.74 -57.87 11.53
C PHE A 6 -17.42 -57.58 12.27
N PRO A 7 -16.33 -57.17 11.58
CA PRO A 7 -15.13 -56.72 12.25
C PRO A 7 -15.38 -55.32 12.83
N LYS A 8 -15.12 -55.14 14.12
CA LYS A 8 -15.15 -53.84 14.80
C LYS A 8 -13.98 -52.99 14.29
N TYR A 9 -14.20 -52.20 13.24
CA TYR A 9 -13.24 -51.18 12.82
C TYR A 9 -13.23 -50.05 13.85
N VAL A 10 -12.14 -49.92 14.59
CA VAL A 10 -11.86 -48.79 15.47
C VAL A 10 -11.49 -47.61 14.58
N ALA A 11 -12.40 -46.64 14.45
CA ALA A 11 -12.10 -45.37 13.81
C ALA A 11 -11.29 -44.51 14.78
N ILE A 12 -9.99 -44.35 14.51
CA ILE A 12 -9.13 -43.41 15.24
C ILE A 12 -9.33 -42.03 14.59
N LEU A 13 -10.15 -41.19 15.22
CA LEU A 13 -10.31 -39.79 14.83
C LEU A 13 -9.15 -38.98 15.42
N VAL A 14 -8.13 -38.69 14.63
CA VAL A 14 -7.05 -37.78 15.04
C VAL A 14 -7.55 -36.35 14.93
N LEU A 15 -7.92 -35.74 16.06
CA LEU A 15 -8.17 -34.30 16.15
C LEU A 15 -6.85 -33.56 15.99
N PHE A 16 -6.55 -33.10 14.77
CA PHE A 16 -5.55 -32.06 14.56
C PHE A 16 -6.11 -30.75 15.12
N VAL A 17 -5.72 -30.41 16.35
CA VAL A 17 -5.92 -29.07 16.88
C VAL A 17 -4.92 -28.16 16.16
N LEU A 18 -5.38 -27.45 15.13
CA LEU A 18 -4.61 -26.35 14.55
C LEU A 18 -4.43 -25.29 15.64
N ARG A 19 -3.24 -25.20 16.22
CA ARG A 19 -2.86 -24.06 17.06
C ARG A 19 -2.75 -22.84 16.13
N VAL A 20 -3.81 -22.06 16.08
CA VAL A 20 -3.76 -20.69 15.57
C VAL A 20 -3.12 -19.85 16.68
N GLY A 21 -1.85 -19.51 16.52
CA GLY A 21 -1.14 -18.61 17.43
C GLY A 21 -0.99 -17.24 16.78
N ALA A 22 -1.42 -16.19 17.47
CA ALA A 22 -1.00 -14.83 17.15
C ALA A 22 0.36 -14.56 17.80
N LEU A 23 1.18 -13.72 17.18
CA LEU A 23 2.38 -13.20 17.84
C LEU A 23 1.95 -12.14 18.87
N ASP A 24 2.49 -12.21 20.08
CA ASP A 24 2.21 -11.23 21.13
C ASP A 24 2.90 -9.87 20.88
N THR A 25 3.90 -9.84 19.98
CA THR A 25 4.70 -8.65 19.65
C THR A 25 5.07 -8.64 18.17
N PHE A 26 5.35 -7.46 17.64
CA PHE A 26 5.88 -7.27 16.29
C PHE A 26 6.99 -6.20 16.30
N LEU A 27 7.82 -6.22 15.26
CA LEU A 27 8.89 -5.23 15.04
C LEU A 27 8.47 -4.27 13.93
N ALA A 28 8.44 -2.98 14.23
CA ALA A 28 8.16 -1.92 13.26
C ALA A 28 9.45 -1.20 12.84
N SER A 29 9.48 -0.76 11.59
CA SER A 29 10.50 0.12 11.03
C SER A 29 9.84 1.39 10.48
N VAL A 30 10.51 2.52 10.63
CA VAL A 30 10.08 3.80 10.03
C VAL A 30 11.27 4.39 9.30
N PHE A 31 11.03 4.93 8.10
CA PHE A 31 12.08 5.52 7.30
C PHE A 31 11.82 7.01 7.07
N GLU A 32 12.73 7.85 7.55
CA GLU A 32 12.75 9.27 7.21
C GLU A 32 13.45 9.45 5.85
N HIS A 33 12.70 9.88 4.84
CA HIS A 33 13.19 9.94 3.46
C HIS A 33 13.65 11.35 3.08
N ALA A 34 14.91 11.45 2.63
CA ALA A 34 15.42 12.65 1.98
C ALA A 34 14.95 12.69 0.52
N LEU A 35 13.76 13.27 0.31
CA LEU A 35 13.04 13.24 -0.95
C LEU A 35 13.77 13.92 -2.11
N ILE A 36 13.78 13.26 -3.27
CA ILE A 36 14.16 13.86 -4.56
C ILE A 36 12.91 14.55 -5.13
N LEU A 37 12.88 15.87 -5.05
CA LEU A 37 11.74 16.68 -5.49
C LEU A 37 11.71 16.86 -7.02
N PRO A 38 10.51 16.99 -7.62
CA PRO A 38 10.37 17.43 -9.00
C PRO A 38 10.86 18.88 -9.15
N ASN A 39 11.29 19.24 -10.36
CA ASN A 39 11.42 20.64 -10.72
C ASN A 39 10.04 21.29 -10.74
N ARG A 40 9.94 22.55 -10.29
CA ARG A 40 8.69 23.31 -10.40
C ARG A 40 8.40 23.61 -11.87
N THR A 41 7.25 23.17 -12.34
CA THR A 41 6.74 23.45 -13.68
C THR A 41 5.34 24.03 -13.58
N GLU A 42 5.01 24.95 -14.49
CA GLU A 42 3.64 25.50 -14.59
C GLU A 42 2.70 24.55 -15.35
N THR A 43 3.25 23.70 -16.21
CA THR A 43 2.51 22.73 -17.02
C THR A 43 2.77 21.30 -16.53
N PRO A 44 1.81 20.38 -16.73
CA PRO A 44 2.02 18.96 -16.43
C PRO A 44 3.19 18.38 -17.22
N VAL A 45 3.98 17.55 -16.56
CA VAL A 45 5.03 16.76 -17.21
C VAL A 45 4.41 15.56 -17.94
N LEU A 46 5.21 14.89 -18.77
CA LEU A 46 4.83 13.61 -19.36
C LEU A 46 4.73 12.52 -18.28
N LYS A 47 3.88 11.52 -18.49
CA LYS A 47 3.71 10.38 -17.56
C LYS A 47 5.03 9.65 -17.36
N GLU A 48 5.85 9.53 -18.40
CA GLU A 48 7.16 8.89 -18.37
C GLU A 48 8.16 9.67 -17.50
N GLU A 49 8.11 10.99 -17.53
CA GLU A 49 8.95 11.85 -16.68
C GLU A 49 8.53 11.76 -15.21
N ALA A 50 7.21 11.73 -14.94
CA ALA A 50 6.68 11.50 -13.60
C ALA A 50 7.12 10.14 -13.06
N LEU A 51 6.97 9.07 -13.84
CA LEU A 51 7.43 7.73 -13.49
C LEU A 51 8.95 7.67 -13.25
N LEU A 52 9.75 8.36 -14.07
CA LEU A 52 11.20 8.42 -13.88
C LEU A 52 11.58 9.06 -12.54
N LEU A 53 10.89 10.12 -12.12
CA LEU A 53 11.12 10.73 -10.81
C LEU A 53 10.68 9.80 -9.67
N MET A 54 9.47 9.24 -9.76
CA MET A 54 8.94 8.34 -8.73
C MET A 54 9.85 7.13 -8.54
N ASN A 55 10.34 6.54 -9.63
CA ASN A 55 11.27 5.42 -9.57
C ASN A 55 12.59 5.78 -8.87
N LYS A 56 13.12 7.00 -9.04
CA LYS A 56 14.32 7.43 -8.28
C LYS A 56 14.09 7.47 -6.77
N ASN A 57 12.90 7.88 -6.33
CA ASN A 57 12.54 7.85 -4.91
C ASN A 57 12.30 6.42 -4.44
N ILE A 58 11.61 5.60 -5.23
CA ILE A 58 11.39 4.18 -4.96
C ILE A 58 12.72 3.44 -4.82
N ASP A 59 13.72 3.70 -5.67
CA ASP A 59 15.07 3.11 -5.56
C ASP A 59 15.76 3.40 -4.20
N VAL A 60 15.43 4.52 -3.55
CA VAL A 60 15.91 4.86 -2.20
C VAL A 60 15.11 4.09 -1.15
N LEU A 61 13.79 4.04 -1.29
CA LEU A 61 12.91 3.28 -0.39
C LEU A 61 13.21 1.78 -0.43
N GLU A 62 13.55 1.22 -1.59
CA GLU A 62 13.98 -0.18 -1.74
C GLU A 62 15.26 -0.48 -0.93
N LYS A 63 16.18 0.47 -0.82
CA LYS A 63 17.36 0.32 0.05
C LYS A 63 16.96 0.33 1.52
N ALA A 64 16.03 1.19 1.92
CA ALA A 64 15.48 1.20 3.27
C ALA A 64 14.77 -0.12 3.61
N LEU A 65 13.98 -0.66 2.68
CA LEU A 65 13.33 -1.97 2.79
C LEU A 65 14.35 -3.09 3.05
N LYS A 66 15.46 -3.10 2.29
CA LYS A 66 16.55 -4.08 2.48
C LYS A 66 17.24 -3.95 3.85
N LEU A 67 17.35 -2.73 4.39
CA LEU A 67 17.90 -2.51 5.73
C LEU A 67 16.91 -2.84 6.85
N ALA A 68 15.60 -2.81 6.57
CA ALA A 68 14.54 -3.18 7.50
C ALA A 68 14.28 -4.69 7.56
N GLN A 69 15.18 -5.53 7.04
CA GLN A 69 15.09 -6.98 7.16
C GLN A 69 14.93 -7.41 8.62
N GLY A 70 13.89 -8.19 8.89
CA GLY A 70 13.50 -8.62 10.23
C GLY A 70 12.39 -7.79 10.88
N ALA A 71 12.07 -6.61 10.34
CA ALA A 71 10.84 -5.92 10.69
C ALA A 71 9.63 -6.61 10.04
N HIS A 72 8.49 -6.56 10.73
CA HIS A 72 7.21 -7.08 10.25
C HIS A 72 6.47 -6.05 9.41
N ILE A 73 6.74 -4.76 9.65
CA ILE A 73 6.17 -3.63 8.92
C ILE A 73 7.21 -2.51 8.77
N ILE A 74 7.20 -1.84 7.62
CA ILE A 74 7.92 -0.59 7.40
C ILE A 74 6.96 0.50 6.94
N VAL A 75 7.12 1.69 7.52
CA VAL A 75 6.35 2.88 7.16
C VAL A 75 7.27 3.90 6.49
N THR A 76 6.81 4.39 5.33
CA THR A 76 7.46 5.46 4.57
C THR A 76 6.63 6.75 4.66
N PRO A 77 7.23 7.94 4.45
CA PRO A 77 6.56 9.21 4.75
C PRO A 77 5.51 9.61 3.71
N GLU A 78 4.64 10.55 4.11
CA GLU A 78 3.71 11.25 3.21
C GLU A 78 4.46 11.88 2.04
N ASP A 79 3.89 11.81 0.84
CA ASP A 79 4.47 12.39 -0.38
C ASP A 79 5.91 11.91 -0.69
N GLY A 80 6.35 10.80 -0.08
CA GLY A 80 7.70 10.26 -0.16
C GLY A 80 8.13 9.76 -1.55
N ILE A 81 7.21 9.75 -2.52
CA ILE A 81 7.44 9.23 -3.87
C ILE A 81 7.49 10.36 -4.90
N TYR A 82 6.64 11.38 -4.78
CA TYR A 82 6.49 12.45 -5.78
C TYR A 82 6.59 13.88 -5.21
N GLY A 83 6.52 14.07 -3.89
CA GLY A 83 6.59 15.38 -3.22
C GLY A 83 5.27 16.14 -3.10
N TRP A 84 5.34 17.40 -2.68
CA TRP A 84 4.14 18.14 -2.23
C TRP A 84 3.87 19.43 -2.99
N VAL A 85 4.63 19.72 -4.05
CA VAL A 85 4.51 20.99 -4.79
C VAL A 85 3.78 20.77 -6.11
N PHE A 86 2.45 20.76 -6.05
CA PHE A 86 1.61 20.55 -7.22
C PHE A 86 0.31 21.37 -7.24
N THR A 87 -0.21 21.55 -8.45
CA THR A 87 -1.62 21.85 -8.75
C THR A 87 -2.36 20.57 -9.15
N ARG A 88 -3.70 20.63 -9.26
CA ARG A 88 -4.53 19.52 -9.77
C ARG A 88 -4.10 19.02 -11.16
N GLU A 89 -3.59 19.91 -12.00
CA GLU A 89 -3.15 19.55 -13.35
C GLU A 89 -1.76 18.92 -13.32
N THR A 90 -0.82 19.54 -12.61
CA THR A 90 0.58 19.09 -12.60
C THR A 90 0.80 17.79 -11.83
N ILE A 91 -0.07 17.45 -10.86
CA ILE A 91 0.02 16.17 -10.15
C ILE A 91 -0.56 15.00 -10.95
N TYR A 92 -1.46 15.25 -11.91
CA TYR A 92 -2.19 14.21 -12.62
C TYR A 92 -1.31 13.11 -13.26
N PRO A 93 -0.12 13.41 -13.83
CA PRO A 93 0.80 12.39 -14.33
C PRO A 93 1.36 11.47 -13.24
N TYR A 94 1.36 11.87 -11.98
CA TYR A 94 1.87 11.07 -10.86
C TYR A 94 0.81 10.10 -10.31
N LEU A 95 -0.47 10.32 -10.60
CA LEU A 95 -1.58 9.55 -10.04
C LEU A 95 -1.84 8.24 -10.80
N GLU A 96 -2.34 7.24 -10.08
CA GLU A 96 -2.84 5.95 -10.59
C GLU A 96 -4.26 5.69 -10.06
N ASP A 97 -4.98 4.76 -10.68
CA ASP A 97 -6.29 4.29 -10.20
C ASP A 97 -6.05 3.10 -9.27
N ILE A 98 -6.24 3.29 -7.96
CA ILE A 98 -5.96 2.28 -6.95
C ILE A 98 -7.24 1.47 -6.70
N PRO A 99 -7.24 0.14 -6.93
CA PRO A 99 -8.44 -0.66 -6.76
C PRO A 99 -8.82 -0.79 -5.28
N ASP A 100 -10.08 -1.17 -5.06
CA ASP A 100 -10.57 -1.58 -3.76
C ASP A 100 -9.77 -2.80 -3.24
N PRO A 101 -9.31 -2.81 -1.97
CA PRO A 101 -8.60 -3.95 -1.39
C PRO A 101 -9.37 -5.29 -1.47
N GLU A 102 -10.71 -5.26 -1.50
CA GLU A 102 -11.56 -6.46 -1.69
C GLU A 102 -11.35 -7.13 -3.05
N ALA A 103 -10.76 -6.43 -4.04
CA ALA A 103 -10.42 -6.99 -5.33
C ALA A 103 -9.32 -8.08 -5.26
N ASN A 104 -8.69 -8.28 -4.10
CA ASN A 104 -7.66 -9.30 -3.86
C ASN A 104 -6.50 -9.18 -4.87
N TRP A 105 -6.03 -7.95 -5.06
CA TRP A 105 -5.07 -7.59 -6.10
C TRP A 105 -3.62 -7.66 -5.61
N ILE A 106 -2.77 -8.30 -6.41
CA ILE A 106 -1.31 -8.30 -6.27
C ILE A 106 -0.75 -7.66 -7.55
N PRO A 107 -0.21 -6.43 -7.50
CA PRO A 107 0.22 -5.69 -8.70
C PRO A 107 1.30 -6.40 -9.50
N CYS A 108 2.27 -7.02 -8.82
CA CYS A 108 3.37 -7.76 -9.43
C CYS A 108 3.60 -9.07 -8.69
N ARG A 109 3.53 -10.20 -9.41
CA ARG A 109 4.03 -11.49 -8.93
C ARG A 109 5.42 -11.67 -9.55
N ASP A 110 6.47 -11.14 -8.93
CA ASP A 110 7.83 -11.42 -9.40
C ASP A 110 8.15 -12.90 -9.11
N PRO A 111 8.43 -13.74 -10.13
CA PRO A 111 8.82 -15.13 -9.92
C PRO A 111 10.21 -15.30 -9.27
N ARG A 112 11.00 -14.21 -9.12
CA ARG A 112 12.37 -14.24 -8.57
C ARG A 112 12.47 -14.17 -7.04
N GLY A 113 11.34 -14.25 -6.34
CA GLY A 113 11.30 -14.52 -4.92
C GLY A 113 11.17 -13.29 -4.05
N GLU A 114 10.45 -13.52 -2.96
CA GLU A 114 10.14 -12.62 -1.85
C GLU A 114 11.43 -12.02 -1.26
N GLU A 115 11.91 -10.89 -1.78
CA GLU A 115 13.15 -10.32 -1.23
C GLU A 115 12.96 -9.78 0.19
N ASN A 116 11.74 -9.47 0.64
CA ASN A 116 11.45 -9.14 2.04
C ASN A 116 10.00 -9.51 2.40
N SER A 117 9.81 -10.48 3.29
CA SER A 117 8.50 -10.82 3.87
C SER A 117 8.09 -9.75 4.90
N ILE A 118 7.72 -8.56 4.43
CA ILE A 118 7.45 -7.37 5.25
C ILE A 118 6.18 -6.66 4.75
N TYR A 119 5.38 -6.11 5.68
CA TYR A 119 4.30 -5.20 5.32
C TYR A 119 4.86 -3.82 4.95
N ILE A 120 4.37 -3.24 3.87
CA ILE A 120 4.85 -1.94 3.37
C ILE A 120 3.70 -0.94 3.47
N VAL A 121 3.92 0.16 4.19
CA VAL A 121 3.04 1.32 4.19
C VAL A 121 3.69 2.45 3.40
N ALA A 122 3.00 2.91 2.36
CA ALA A 122 3.45 3.98 1.50
C ALA A 122 2.32 4.95 1.19
N ASN A 123 2.69 6.20 0.88
CA ASN A 123 1.75 7.23 0.45
C ASN A 123 1.93 7.47 -1.06
N ILE A 124 0.85 7.28 -1.81
CA ILE A 124 0.77 7.52 -3.25
C ILE A 124 -0.45 8.38 -3.61
N GLY A 125 -0.54 8.80 -4.86
CA GLY A 125 -1.64 9.60 -5.37
C GLY A 125 -2.64 8.74 -6.13
N ASP A 126 -3.91 8.83 -5.76
CA ASP A 126 -5.01 8.11 -6.39
C ASP A 126 -5.82 9.04 -7.31
N LYS A 127 -6.34 8.49 -8.41
CA LYS A 127 -7.30 9.17 -9.29
C LYS A 127 -8.45 8.26 -9.68
N ASN A 128 -9.66 8.75 -9.42
CA ASN A 128 -10.88 8.02 -9.73
C ASN A 128 -11.69 8.81 -10.74
N LEU A 129 -11.88 8.24 -11.94
CA LEU A 129 -12.72 8.84 -12.97
C LEU A 129 -14.16 8.94 -12.49
N CYS A 130 -14.82 10.05 -12.80
CA CYS A 130 -16.21 10.26 -12.50
C CYS A 130 -16.94 10.88 -13.70
N ASN A 131 -18.26 10.69 -13.73
CA ASN A 131 -19.11 11.18 -14.82
C ASN A 131 -19.95 12.35 -14.35
N ALA A 132 -20.48 13.15 -15.28
CA ALA A 132 -21.39 14.26 -14.99
C ALA A 132 -22.70 13.84 -14.28
N SER A 133 -23.01 12.54 -14.22
CA SER A 133 -24.11 12.01 -13.42
C SER A 133 -23.84 12.06 -11.92
N ASP A 134 -22.57 12.07 -11.51
CA ASP A 134 -22.17 12.27 -10.13
C ASP A 134 -22.15 13.79 -9.82
N PRO A 135 -23.04 14.28 -8.95
CA PRO A 135 -23.15 15.70 -8.65
C PRO A 135 -21.93 16.27 -7.89
N GLN A 136 -21.06 15.42 -7.33
CA GLN A 136 -19.84 15.82 -6.64
C GLN A 136 -18.60 15.76 -7.54
N CYS A 137 -18.74 15.23 -8.78
CA CYS A 137 -17.62 15.07 -9.69
C CYS A 137 -17.01 16.43 -10.03
N PRO A 138 -15.69 16.60 -9.83
CA PRO A 138 -14.99 17.82 -10.22
C PRO A 138 -15.15 18.13 -11.71
N PRO A 139 -15.07 19.42 -12.13
CA PRO A 139 -15.24 19.80 -13.53
C PRO A 139 -14.23 19.17 -14.51
N ASP A 140 -13.07 18.74 -14.01
CA ASP A 140 -12.02 18.05 -14.76
C ASP A 140 -12.30 16.54 -14.95
N GLY A 141 -13.38 16.00 -14.36
CA GLY A 141 -13.88 14.65 -14.64
C GLY A 141 -13.29 13.55 -13.77
N HIS A 142 -12.57 13.90 -12.70
CA HIS A 142 -11.96 12.93 -11.81
C HIS A 142 -11.72 13.48 -10.40
N TYR A 143 -11.79 12.58 -9.43
CA TYR A 143 -11.26 12.82 -8.10
C TYR A 143 -9.76 12.58 -8.06
N GLN A 144 -9.08 13.27 -7.15
CA GLN A 144 -7.66 13.11 -6.88
C GLN A 144 -7.48 13.06 -5.37
N TYR A 145 -6.79 12.04 -4.87
CA TYR A 145 -6.61 11.83 -3.44
C TYR A 145 -5.14 11.62 -3.09
N ASN A 146 -4.76 12.15 -1.93
CA ASN A 146 -3.58 11.70 -1.20
C ASN A 146 -3.99 10.38 -0.50
N THR A 147 -3.21 9.33 -0.73
CA THR A 147 -3.64 7.98 -0.44
C THR A 147 -2.54 7.15 0.21
N ASP A 148 -2.76 6.73 1.45
CA ASP A 148 -1.94 5.68 2.05
C ASP A 148 -2.36 4.32 1.49
N VAL A 149 -1.39 3.46 1.19
CA VAL A 149 -1.58 2.08 0.76
C VAL A 149 -0.77 1.14 1.63
N VAL A 150 -1.34 -0.04 1.89
CA VAL A 150 -0.68 -1.10 2.65
C VAL A 150 -0.58 -2.36 1.80
N PHE A 151 0.65 -2.82 1.57
CA PHE A 151 0.92 -4.11 0.96
C PHE A 151 1.34 -5.12 2.02
N ASN A 152 0.81 -6.34 1.97
CA ASN A 152 1.30 -7.43 2.82
C ASN A 152 2.63 -8.01 2.31
N SER A 153 3.16 -8.98 3.05
CA SER A 153 4.39 -9.71 2.71
C SER A 153 4.34 -10.48 1.37
N GLU A 154 3.16 -10.71 0.79
CA GLU A 154 2.97 -11.33 -0.52
C GLU A 154 2.85 -10.27 -1.65
N GLY A 155 2.93 -8.98 -1.32
CA GLY A 155 2.70 -7.87 -2.24
C GLY A 155 1.22 -7.62 -2.56
N ARG A 156 0.28 -8.16 -1.77
CA ARG A 156 -1.15 -7.93 -1.92
C ARG A 156 -1.56 -6.60 -1.30
N LEU A 157 -2.38 -5.82 -2.02
CA LEU A 157 -3.01 -4.63 -1.46
C LEU A 157 -4.02 -5.03 -0.37
N MET A 158 -3.76 -4.62 0.86
CA MET A 158 -4.57 -4.94 2.04
C MET A 158 -5.49 -3.80 2.45
N ALA A 159 -5.06 -2.56 2.21
CA ALA A 159 -5.80 -1.37 2.56
C ALA A 159 -5.37 -0.19 1.68
N HIS A 160 -6.30 0.72 1.45
CA HIS A 160 -5.99 2.09 1.05
C HIS A 160 -6.76 3.06 1.97
N TYR A 161 -6.26 4.29 2.11
CA TYR A 161 -6.91 5.34 2.89
C TYR A 161 -6.75 6.68 2.18
N HIS A 162 -7.87 7.33 1.84
CA HIS A 162 -7.86 8.70 1.32
C HIS A 162 -7.82 9.70 2.47
N LYS A 163 -6.83 10.60 2.46
CA LYS A 163 -6.65 11.62 3.51
C LYS A 163 -7.89 12.51 3.63
N VAL A 164 -8.55 12.45 4.79
CA VAL A 164 -9.81 13.20 5.04
C VAL A 164 -9.55 14.66 5.39
N ARG A 165 -8.43 14.95 6.07
CA ARG A 165 -8.06 16.30 6.49
C ARG A 165 -6.88 16.80 5.66
N ILE A 166 -7.17 17.66 4.70
CA ILE A 166 -6.13 18.28 3.87
C ILE A 166 -5.49 19.41 4.67
N THR A 167 -4.18 19.32 4.88
CA THR A 167 -3.42 20.35 5.59
C THR A 167 -3.36 21.64 4.77
N CYS A 168 -3.70 22.77 5.38
CA CYS A 168 -3.43 24.09 4.80
C CYS A 168 -1.95 24.44 4.94
N ALA A 169 -1.09 24.00 4.01
CA ALA A 169 0.27 24.47 3.65
C ALA A 169 1.30 24.91 4.74
N LEU A 170 1.00 24.79 6.04
CA LEU A 170 1.79 25.35 7.15
C LEU A 170 1.86 24.43 8.38
N ALA A 171 1.43 23.17 8.29
CA ALA A 171 1.49 22.25 9.43
C ALA A 171 2.00 20.86 9.01
N ASP A 172 3.32 20.69 9.02
CA ASP A 172 3.95 19.38 9.10
C ASP A 172 3.61 18.75 10.46
N LEU A 173 2.94 17.59 10.47
CA LEU A 173 3.07 16.50 11.48
C LEU A 173 1.97 15.41 11.43
N ASP A 174 0.91 15.53 10.63
CA ASP A 174 -0.28 14.68 10.83
C ASP A 174 -0.22 13.23 10.28
N LEU A 175 0.81 12.80 9.55
CA LEU A 175 0.86 11.41 9.05
C LEU A 175 1.39 10.40 10.07
N PHE A 176 2.16 10.84 11.08
CA PHE A 176 2.78 9.91 12.04
C PHE A 176 1.76 9.19 12.95
N LEU A 177 0.57 9.77 13.15
CA LEU A 177 -0.42 9.24 14.11
C LEU A 177 -1.32 8.14 13.56
N PHE A 178 -1.57 8.09 12.25
CA PHE A 178 -2.58 7.17 11.70
C PHE A 178 -2.06 5.74 11.61
N VAL A 179 -0.79 5.55 11.24
CA VAL A 179 -0.21 4.21 11.02
C VAL A 179 0.16 3.51 12.33
N ILE A 180 0.49 4.24 13.40
CA ILE A 180 0.88 3.65 14.69
C ILE A 180 -0.34 3.27 15.55
N SER A 181 -1.54 3.76 15.21
CA SER A 181 -2.76 3.56 16.00
C SER A 181 -3.66 2.38 15.55
N MET A 182 -3.22 1.60 14.54
CA MET A 182 -3.90 0.37 14.11
C MET A 182 -3.29 -0.88 14.76
#